data_AF-A0A192UQ69-F1
#
_entry.id   AF-A0A192UQ69-F1
#
_cell.length_a   1.000
_cell.length_b   1.000
_cell.length_c   1.000
_cell.angle_alpha   90.00
_cell.angle_beta   90.00
_cell.angle_gamma   90.00
#
_symmetry.space_group_name_H-M   'P 1'
#
loop_
_entity.id
_entity.type
_entity.pdbx_description
1 polymer ?
#
loop_
_entity_poly.entity_id
_entity_poly.type
_entity_poly.pdbx_seq_one_letter_code
_entity_poly.pdbx_strand_id
1 'polypeptide(L)'
;MSKRTQLAHSIWLSDEELNTIKKYDASVIYNPVANMILGDGTAKIPLMREKGITVTLGTDGPGSNDREDMFEVLKTGALLQKNNHLDPEVLDRYDMLDMAFSESGKAVLDDSIGLIEEGYKADLILVNIKKSHIMPIHDYLSSIVFNCCGSDVETAIIDGEIVMKDRKILTVDEDGLLSLCQERLNYLQKKPIGKEENIMPKILGICGSPRKGVTQFALEEALSEATKIPGIEAEIWSVRGKIGYCVHWMPVSVKMLCVLLKMIYKNWKRKY
;
A
#
# COMPACT_ATOMS: atom_id res chain seq x y z
N MET A 1 -2.77 12.21 -17.01
CA MET A 1 -3.41 11.53 -15.87
C MET A 1 -4.73 10.92 -16.36
N SER A 2 -5.18 9.83 -15.76
CA SER A 2 -6.44 9.16 -16.13
C SER A 2 -7.05 8.47 -14.91
N LYS A 3 -8.23 7.88 -15.05
CA LYS A 3 -8.85 7.03 -14.03
C LYS A 3 -7.98 5.85 -13.56
N ARG A 4 -6.99 5.45 -14.38
CA ARG A 4 -6.01 4.40 -14.03
C ARG A 4 -4.82 4.92 -13.21
N THR A 5 -4.77 6.22 -12.94
CA THR A 5 -3.66 6.83 -12.19
C THR A 5 -4.00 6.83 -10.71
N GLN A 6 -3.09 6.27 -9.91
CA GLN A 6 -3.14 6.31 -8.45
C GLN A 6 -1.91 7.07 -7.95
N LEU A 7 -2.12 8.07 -7.11
CA LEU A 7 -1.07 8.95 -6.61
C LEU A 7 -0.77 8.64 -5.14
N ALA A 8 0.40 8.06 -4.87
CA ALA A 8 0.83 7.76 -3.52
C ALA A 8 1.22 9.02 -2.74
N HIS A 9 0.95 9.02 -1.43
CA HIS A 9 1.26 10.07 -0.45
C HIS A 9 0.50 11.38 -0.65
N SER A 10 0.67 12.06 -1.80
CA SER A 10 -0.07 13.27 -2.19
C SER A 10 -0.10 14.39 -1.14
N ILE A 11 1.01 14.59 -0.42
CA ILE A 11 1.07 15.48 0.75
C ILE A 11 1.07 16.96 0.33
N TRP A 12 1.99 17.33 -0.56
CA TRP A 12 2.29 18.71 -0.91
C TRP A 12 1.59 19.16 -2.18
N LEU A 13 0.28 18.87 -2.30
CA LEU A 13 -0.52 19.27 -3.45
C LEU A 13 -1.19 20.64 -3.25
N SER A 14 -1.11 21.45 -4.29
CA SER A 14 -1.88 22.69 -4.45
C SER A 14 -3.33 22.43 -4.84
N ASP A 15 -4.21 23.41 -4.66
CA ASP A 15 -5.62 23.27 -5.03
C ASP A 15 -5.83 23.05 -6.53
N GLU A 16 -4.96 23.62 -7.37
CA GLU A 16 -4.96 23.40 -8.82
C GLU A 16 -4.62 21.95 -9.18
N GLU A 17 -3.66 21.34 -8.48
CA GLU A 17 -3.31 19.92 -8.64
C GLU A 17 -4.45 19.02 -8.16
N LEU A 18 -5.10 19.33 -7.03
CA LEU A 18 -6.28 18.60 -6.56
C LEU A 18 -7.42 18.67 -7.58
N ASN A 19 -7.69 19.84 -8.15
CA ASN A 19 -8.71 20.00 -9.20
C ASN A 19 -8.33 19.19 -10.45
N THR A 20 -7.03 19.07 -10.75
CA THR A 20 -6.54 18.24 -11.85
C THR A 20 -6.76 16.76 -11.57
N ILE A 21 -6.49 16.27 -10.36
CA ILE A 21 -6.76 14.88 -9.93
C ILE A 21 -8.23 14.57 -10.13
N LYS A 22 -9.12 15.43 -9.62
CA LYS A 22 -10.57 15.27 -9.78
C LYS A 22 -10.99 15.25 -11.25
N LYS A 23 -10.48 16.18 -12.06
CA LYS A 23 -10.79 16.28 -13.50
C LYS A 23 -10.49 14.99 -14.26
N TYR A 24 -9.42 14.28 -13.90
CA TYR A 24 -9.02 13.04 -14.57
C TYR A 24 -9.53 11.76 -13.89
N ASP A 25 -10.32 11.89 -12.81
CA ASP A 25 -10.84 10.79 -12.00
C ASP A 25 -9.73 9.88 -11.45
N ALA A 26 -8.55 10.45 -11.20
CA ALA A 26 -7.45 9.73 -10.56
C ALA A 26 -7.70 9.58 -9.06
N SER A 27 -7.13 8.55 -8.45
CA SER A 27 -7.23 8.31 -7.01
C SER A 27 -5.94 8.67 -6.27
N VAL A 28 -6.05 8.84 -4.96
CA VAL A 28 -4.93 9.07 -4.04
C VAL A 28 -4.80 7.89 -3.09
N ILE A 29 -3.57 7.40 -2.87
CA ILE A 29 -3.28 6.40 -1.85
C ILE A 29 -2.69 7.10 -0.63
N TYR A 30 -3.44 7.10 0.47
CA TYR A 30 -3.03 7.70 1.73
C TYR A 30 -2.19 6.73 2.56
N ASN A 31 -0.93 7.09 2.81
CA ASN A 31 0.06 6.30 3.56
C ASN A 31 0.44 7.01 4.89
N PRO A 32 -0.48 7.09 5.88
CA PRO A 32 -0.27 7.90 7.08
C PRO A 32 0.96 7.51 7.91
N VAL A 33 1.17 6.21 8.13
CA VAL A 33 2.26 5.71 8.96
C VAL A 33 3.60 6.06 8.32
N ALA A 34 3.74 5.83 7.02
CA ALA A 34 4.95 6.16 6.28
C ALA A 34 5.25 7.65 6.25
N ASN A 35 4.24 8.46 5.99
CA ASN A 35 4.40 9.92 6.02
C ASN A 35 4.89 10.41 7.39
N MET A 36 4.43 9.78 8.48
CA MET A 36 4.87 10.09 9.84
C MET A 36 6.31 9.62 10.12
N ILE A 37 6.66 8.38 9.77
CA ILE A 37 8.00 7.83 9.99
C ILE A 37 9.06 8.63 9.23
N LEU A 38 8.74 9.04 8.00
CA LEU A 38 9.64 9.82 7.15
C LEU A 38 9.65 11.32 7.48
N GLY A 39 8.69 11.80 8.27
CA GLY A 39 8.52 13.22 8.53
C GLY A 39 8.10 14.02 7.29
N ASP A 40 7.40 13.39 6.35
CA ASP A 40 7.02 14.00 5.07
C ASP A 40 5.87 15.00 5.19
N GLY A 41 5.08 14.92 6.27
CA GLY A 41 3.95 15.80 6.55
C GLY A 41 2.57 15.12 6.42
N THR A 42 1.50 15.91 6.55
CA THR A 42 0.11 15.40 6.57
C THR A 42 -0.59 15.71 5.25
N ALA A 43 -1.05 14.69 4.53
CA ALA A 43 -1.85 14.87 3.32
C ALA A 43 -3.23 15.47 3.63
N LYS A 44 -3.75 16.32 2.73
CA LYS A 44 -5.04 17.03 2.88
C LYS A 44 -6.25 16.13 2.59
N ILE A 45 -6.34 14.98 3.26
CA ILE A 45 -7.33 13.94 2.95
C ILE A 45 -8.79 14.44 3.07
N PRO A 46 -9.20 15.17 4.13
CA PRO A 46 -10.56 15.68 4.23
C PRO A 46 -10.94 16.56 3.04
N LEU A 47 -10.05 17.48 2.64
CA LEU A 47 -10.24 18.36 1.48
C LEU A 47 -10.33 17.58 0.16
N MET A 48 -9.52 16.54 -0.01
CA MET A 48 -9.57 15.69 -1.20
C MET A 48 -10.94 15.01 -1.33
N ARG A 49 -11.44 14.45 -0.23
CA ARG A 49 -12.75 13.79 -0.19
C ARG A 49 -13.90 14.77 -0.37
N GLU A 50 -13.83 15.96 0.22
CA GLU A 50 -14.79 17.05 -0.01
C GLU A 50 -14.85 17.45 -1.50
N LYS A 51 -13.71 17.45 -2.19
CA LYS A 51 -13.62 17.66 -3.65
C LYS A 51 -14.08 16.46 -4.48
N GLY A 52 -14.50 15.37 -3.84
CA GLY A 52 -14.93 14.13 -4.49
C GLY A 52 -13.81 13.35 -5.17
N ILE A 53 -12.56 13.52 -4.73
CA ILE A 53 -11.43 12.67 -5.15
C ILE A 53 -11.53 11.35 -4.39
N THR A 54 -11.41 10.22 -5.08
CA THR A 54 -11.34 8.89 -4.45
C THR A 54 -10.03 8.75 -3.69
N VAL A 55 -10.11 8.40 -2.41
CA VAL A 55 -8.93 8.23 -1.56
C VAL A 55 -8.92 6.80 -1.01
N THR A 56 -7.82 6.10 -1.19
CA THR A 56 -7.60 4.76 -0.65
C THR A 56 -6.57 4.80 0.47
N LEU A 57 -6.39 3.67 1.15
CA LEU A 57 -5.35 3.51 2.18
C LEU A 57 -4.21 2.63 1.66
N GLY A 58 -3.01 2.89 2.16
CA GLY A 58 -1.84 2.04 1.93
C GLY A 58 -0.90 2.05 3.13
N THR A 59 -0.15 0.97 3.25
CA THR A 59 0.94 0.81 4.22
C THR A 59 2.24 1.44 3.73
N ASP A 60 2.40 1.67 2.43
CA ASP A 60 3.69 1.88 1.75
C ASP A 60 4.55 0.60 1.79
N GLY A 61 5.87 0.70 1.98
CA GLY A 61 6.75 -0.46 2.06
C GLY A 61 7.24 -0.76 3.48
N PRO A 62 7.77 -1.97 3.72
CA PRO A 62 8.21 -2.41 5.05
C PRO A 62 9.51 -1.74 5.54
N GLY A 63 10.05 -0.77 4.80
CA GLY A 63 11.19 0.06 5.24
C GLY A 63 10.81 1.51 5.58
N SER A 64 9.51 1.82 5.54
CA SER A 64 8.93 3.12 5.85
C SER A 64 7.60 2.95 6.59
N ASN A 65 7.37 1.84 7.27
CA ASN A 65 6.17 1.55 8.08
C ASN A 65 6.57 0.52 9.13
N ASP A 66 7.30 -0.47 8.62
CA ASP A 66 7.93 -1.62 9.26
C ASP A 66 6.94 -2.70 9.67
N ARG A 67 5.63 -2.46 9.54
CA ARG A 67 4.58 -3.47 9.56
C ARG A 67 3.60 -3.29 8.41
N GLU A 68 3.14 -4.40 7.86
CA GLU A 68 2.09 -4.43 6.84
C GLU A 68 0.72 -4.66 7.51
N ASP A 69 0.34 -3.76 8.42
CA ASP A 69 -0.91 -3.85 9.20
C ASP A 69 -1.91 -2.75 8.81
N MET A 70 -2.98 -3.12 8.08
CA MET A 70 -4.02 -2.18 7.67
C MET A 70 -4.85 -1.63 8.84
N PHE A 71 -4.93 -2.32 9.98
CA PHE A 71 -5.60 -1.79 11.17
C PHE A 71 -4.78 -0.67 11.82
N GLU A 72 -3.45 -0.75 11.76
CA GLU A 72 -2.56 0.33 12.16
C GLU A 72 -2.72 1.55 11.25
N VAL A 73 -2.84 1.33 9.93
CA VAL A 73 -3.11 2.38 8.95
C VAL A 73 -4.47 3.05 9.20
N LEU A 74 -5.52 2.27 9.48
CA LEU A 74 -6.85 2.78 9.84
C LEU A 74 -6.79 3.70 11.07
N LYS A 75 -6.23 3.19 12.17
CA LYS A 75 -6.15 3.95 13.43
C LYS A 75 -5.28 5.20 13.27
N THR A 76 -4.08 5.04 12.73
CA THR A 76 -3.09 6.11 12.63
C THR A 76 -3.55 7.18 11.65
N GLY A 77 -4.13 6.80 10.51
CA GLY A 77 -4.68 7.72 9.53
C GLY A 77 -5.79 8.59 10.10
N ALA A 78 -6.74 7.99 10.81
CA ALA A 78 -7.82 8.73 11.47
C ALA A 78 -7.27 9.72 12.50
N LEU A 79 -6.42 9.24 13.41
CA LEU A 79 -5.87 10.06 14.51
C LEU A 79 -4.98 11.19 14.00
N LEU A 80 -4.17 10.96 12.96
CA LEU A 80 -3.32 11.98 12.36
C LEU A 80 -4.18 13.12 11.79
N GLN A 81 -5.26 12.81 11.09
CA GLN A 81 -6.15 13.81 10.50
C GLN A 81 -6.91 14.59 11.58
N LYS A 82 -7.44 13.91 12.60
CA LYS A 82 -8.09 14.55 13.76
C LYS A 82 -7.15 15.51 14.49
N ASN A 83 -5.92 15.08 14.76
CA ASN A 83 -4.92 15.91 15.43
C ASN A 83 -4.50 17.11 14.56
N ASN A 84 -4.28 16.90 13.26
CA ASN A 84 -3.86 17.96 12.35
C ASN A 84 -4.93 19.06 12.17
N HIS A 85 -6.21 18.69 12.20
CA HIS A 85 -7.33 19.63 12.05
C HIS A 85 -7.88 20.15 13.39
N LEU A 86 -7.39 19.62 14.52
CA LEU A 86 -7.93 19.88 15.86
C LEU A 86 -9.44 19.61 15.94
N ASP A 87 -9.88 18.57 15.25
CA ASP A 87 -11.29 18.22 15.09
C ASP A 87 -11.48 16.72 15.37
N PRO A 88 -12.24 16.33 16.41
CA PRO A 88 -12.50 14.92 16.70
C PRO A 88 -13.47 14.26 15.72
N GLU A 89 -14.21 15.01 14.91
CA GLU A 89 -15.24 14.49 14.00
C GLU A 89 -14.70 14.23 12.58
N VAL A 90 -13.60 14.88 12.17
CA VAL A 90 -13.02 14.69 10.83
C VAL A 90 -12.51 13.26 10.60
N LEU A 91 -12.81 12.66 9.44
CA LEU A 91 -12.55 11.25 9.10
C LEU A 91 -12.99 10.29 10.20
N ASP A 92 -14.28 10.00 10.21
CA ASP A 92 -14.83 9.04 11.16
C ASP A 92 -14.55 7.59 10.75
N ARG A 93 -15.12 6.64 11.52
CA ARG A 93 -14.93 5.21 11.24
C ARG A 93 -15.51 4.76 9.88
N TYR A 94 -16.59 5.38 9.41
CA TYR A 94 -17.20 5.04 8.12
C TYR A 94 -16.29 5.55 7.00
N ASP A 95 -15.82 6.79 7.12
CA ASP A 95 -14.86 7.38 6.20
C ASP A 95 -13.65 6.46 6.01
N MET A 96 -13.04 6.02 7.11
CA MET A 96 -11.83 5.19 7.06
C MET A 96 -12.09 3.79 6.47
N LEU A 97 -13.24 3.19 6.77
CA LEU A 97 -13.61 1.88 6.22
C LEU A 97 -13.96 1.97 4.73
N ASP A 98 -14.64 3.03 4.28
CA ASP A 98 -14.89 3.26 2.86
C ASP A 98 -13.59 3.40 2.08
N MET A 99 -12.62 4.16 2.61
CA MET A 99 -11.28 4.26 2.00
C MET A 99 -10.57 2.91 1.93
N ALA A 100 -10.72 2.06 2.95
CA ALA A 100 -10.09 0.74 3.00
C ALA A 100 -10.73 -0.29 2.05
N PHE A 101 -12.04 -0.21 1.84
CA PHE A 101 -12.81 -1.25 1.13
C PHE A 101 -13.46 -0.71 -0.16
N SER A 102 -14.56 0.04 -0.03
CA SER A 102 -15.42 0.39 -1.18
C SER A 102 -14.75 1.34 -2.17
N GLU A 103 -14.01 2.34 -1.68
CA GLU A 103 -13.23 3.27 -2.51
C GLU A 103 -11.98 2.60 -3.09
N SER A 104 -11.36 1.68 -2.35
CA SER A 104 -10.23 0.88 -2.83
C SER A 104 -10.62 -0.01 -4.00
N GLY A 105 -11.76 -0.72 -3.93
CA GLY A 105 -12.30 -1.51 -5.03
C GLY A 105 -12.52 -0.68 -6.30
N LYS A 106 -13.15 0.50 -6.14
CA LYS A 106 -13.35 1.46 -7.25
C LYS A 106 -12.04 1.94 -7.86
N ALA A 107 -11.01 2.18 -7.03
CA ALA A 107 -9.71 2.72 -7.47
C ALA A 107 -8.85 1.70 -8.22
N VAL A 108 -8.93 0.41 -7.88
CA VAL A 108 -8.22 -0.64 -8.62
C VAL A 108 -8.91 -1.05 -9.92
N LEU A 109 -10.07 -0.44 -10.22
CA LEU A 109 -10.88 -0.69 -11.41
C LEU A 109 -11.32 -2.14 -11.56
N ASP A 110 -11.47 -2.82 -10.42
CA ASP A 110 -12.14 -4.10 -10.30
C ASP A 110 -13.45 -3.86 -9.55
N ASP A 111 -14.53 -3.73 -10.32
CA ASP A 111 -15.86 -3.47 -9.76
C ASP A 111 -16.43 -4.68 -9.01
N SER A 112 -15.69 -5.79 -8.91
CA SER A 112 -16.09 -7.01 -8.19
C SER A 112 -15.43 -7.19 -6.83
N ILE A 113 -14.73 -6.18 -6.28
CA ILE A 113 -14.14 -6.27 -4.93
C ILE A 113 -14.50 -5.07 -4.04
N GLY A 114 -14.28 -5.21 -2.74
CA GLY A 114 -14.45 -4.13 -1.76
C GLY A 114 -15.87 -3.97 -1.21
N LEU A 115 -16.82 -4.81 -1.62
CA LEU A 115 -18.19 -4.88 -1.08
C LEU A 115 -18.61 -6.33 -0.87
N ILE A 116 -19.55 -6.53 0.06
CA ILE A 116 -20.20 -7.83 0.31
C ILE A 116 -21.59 -7.77 -0.33
N GLU A 117 -21.64 -8.00 -1.64
CA GLU A 117 -22.87 -7.97 -2.44
C GLU A 117 -22.86 -9.09 -3.48
N GLU A 118 -24.04 -9.46 -4.00
CA GLU A 118 -24.13 -10.45 -5.08
C GLU A 118 -23.38 -9.95 -6.33
N GLY A 119 -22.53 -10.80 -6.92
CA GLY A 119 -21.70 -10.46 -8.07
C GLY A 119 -20.29 -9.96 -7.73
N TYR A 120 -19.99 -9.75 -6.45
CA TYR A 120 -18.63 -9.47 -5.95
C TYR A 120 -17.89 -10.76 -5.60
N LYS A 121 -16.56 -10.72 -5.66
CA LYS A 121 -15.67 -11.79 -5.20
C LYS A 121 -15.83 -11.99 -3.71
N ALA A 122 -15.66 -13.24 -3.28
CA ALA A 122 -15.68 -13.60 -1.87
C ALA A 122 -14.33 -13.29 -1.19
N ASP A 123 -13.99 -12.00 -1.13
CA ASP A 123 -12.83 -11.45 -0.45
C ASP A 123 -13.25 -11.04 0.97
N LEU A 124 -12.95 -11.87 1.95
CA LEU A 124 -13.48 -11.74 3.32
C LEU A 124 -12.39 -11.97 4.36
N ILE A 125 -12.52 -11.27 5.48
CA ILE A 125 -11.75 -11.55 6.70
C ILE A 125 -12.71 -11.78 7.87
N LEU A 126 -12.35 -12.73 8.74
CA LEU A 126 -13.03 -12.96 10.01
C LEU A 126 -12.14 -12.43 11.12
N VAL A 127 -12.65 -11.48 11.89
CA VAL A 127 -11.91 -10.81 12.97
C VAL A 127 -12.44 -11.30 14.32
N ASN A 128 -11.54 -11.79 15.16
CA ASN A 128 -11.85 -12.23 16.51
C ASN A 128 -11.83 -11.05 17.47
N ILE A 129 -13.03 -10.52 17.72
CA ILE A 129 -13.25 -9.35 18.57
C ILE A 129 -13.29 -9.66 20.07
N LYS A 130 -13.27 -10.94 20.48
CA LYS A 130 -13.35 -11.34 21.89
C LYS A 130 -11.97 -11.33 22.55
N LYS A 131 -11.34 -10.15 22.57
CA LYS A 131 -9.99 -9.92 23.11
C LYS A 131 -10.01 -8.82 24.16
N SER A 132 -9.06 -8.85 25.08
CA SER A 132 -8.98 -7.89 26.19
C SER A 132 -8.77 -6.44 25.75
N HIS A 133 -8.13 -6.22 24.60
CA HIS A 133 -7.91 -4.88 24.04
C HIS A 133 -9.07 -4.35 23.19
N ILE A 134 -10.09 -5.18 22.93
CA ILE A 134 -11.27 -4.84 22.12
C ILE A 134 -12.54 -4.75 23.00
N MET A 135 -12.69 -5.64 23.98
CA MET A 135 -13.87 -5.69 24.83
C MET A 135 -13.81 -4.66 25.98
N PRO A 136 -14.97 -4.08 26.39
CA PRO A 136 -16.31 -4.24 25.82
C PRO A 136 -16.52 -3.46 24.52
N ILE A 137 -17.45 -3.93 23.67
CA ILE A 137 -17.75 -3.32 22.38
C ILE A 137 -19.04 -2.51 22.46
N HIS A 138 -18.95 -1.21 22.19
CA HIS A 138 -20.10 -0.33 22.06
C HIS A 138 -20.51 -0.09 20.60
N ASP A 139 -19.54 -0.11 19.67
CA ASP A 139 -19.74 0.04 18.24
C ASP A 139 -18.68 -0.80 17.50
N TYR A 140 -19.12 -1.77 16.70
CA TYR A 140 -18.21 -2.73 16.06
C TYR A 140 -17.27 -2.07 15.06
N LEU A 141 -17.74 -1.08 14.29
CA LEU A 141 -16.93 -0.41 13.28
C LEU A 141 -15.83 0.44 13.92
N SER A 142 -16.16 1.08 15.04
CA SER A 142 -15.22 1.84 15.86
C SER A 142 -14.16 0.91 16.44
N SER A 143 -14.59 -0.25 16.95
CA SER A 143 -13.66 -1.27 17.42
C SER A 143 -12.74 -1.80 16.32
N ILE A 144 -13.23 -1.96 15.09
CA ILE A 144 -12.40 -2.32 13.93
C ILE A 144 -11.34 -1.23 13.68
N VAL A 145 -11.72 0.04 13.64
CA VAL A 145 -10.79 1.14 13.29
C VAL A 145 -9.81 1.46 14.42
N PHE A 146 -10.25 1.45 15.69
CA PHE A 146 -9.46 2.01 16.79
C PHE A 146 -8.92 0.98 17.80
N ASN A 147 -9.46 -0.24 17.83
CA ASN A 147 -9.05 -1.28 18.79
C ASN A 147 -8.37 -2.48 18.14
N CYS A 148 -8.85 -2.97 16.99
CA CYS A 148 -8.31 -4.16 16.34
C CYS A 148 -6.87 -3.93 15.83
N CYS A 149 -6.15 -5.04 15.67
CA CYS A 149 -4.86 -5.11 15.00
C CYS A 149 -4.80 -6.35 14.09
N GLY A 150 -3.78 -6.47 13.24
CA GLY A 150 -3.66 -7.60 12.31
C GLY A 150 -3.65 -8.98 12.98
N SER A 151 -3.24 -9.07 14.25
CA SER A 151 -3.26 -10.32 15.03
C SER A 151 -4.67 -10.78 15.45
N ASP A 152 -5.69 -9.95 15.24
CA ASP A 152 -7.08 -10.29 15.52
C ASP A 152 -7.77 -10.98 14.33
N VAL A 153 -7.17 -10.96 13.13
CA VAL A 153 -7.70 -11.72 11.98
C VAL A 153 -7.47 -13.21 12.20
N GLU A 154 -8.54 -13.99 12.10
CA GLU A 154 -8.56 -15.44 12.36
C GLU A 154 -8.61 -16.25 11.06
N THR A 155 -9.42 -15.81 10.10
CA THR A 155 -9.57 -16.45 8.79
C THR A 155 -9.56 -15.38 7.70
N ALA A 156 -8.90 -15.67 6.58
CA ALA A 156 -8.90 -14.83 5.39
C ALA A 156 -9.29 -15.68 4.17
N ILE A 157 -10.17 -15.13 3.35
CA ILE A 157 -10.73 -15.72 2.14
C ILE A 157 -10.47 -14.75 1.00
N ILE A 158 -9.92 -15.24 -0.11
CA ILE A 158 -9.65 -14.45 -1.32
C ILE A 158 -10.25 -15.21 -2.50
N ASP A 159 -11.15 -14.56 -3.23
CA ASP A 159 -11.89 -15.14 -4.35
C ASP A 159 -12.57 -16.47 -4.01
N GLY A 160 -13.09 -16.57 -2.77
CA GLY A 160 -13.74 -17.78 -2.25
C GLY A 160 -12.80 -18.86 -1.72
N GLU A 161 -11.49 -18.72 -1.89
CA GLU A 161 -10.49 -19.65 -1.39
C GLU A 161 -9.99 -19.24 0.00
N ILE A 162 -10.03 -20.17 0.96
CA ILE A 162 -9.51 -19.93 2.30
C ILE A 162 -7.98 -19.94 2.25
N VAL A 163 -7.36 -18.77 2.40
CA VAL A 163 -5.89 -18.62 2.37
C VAL A 163 -5.26 -18.66 3.78
N MET A 164 -6.05 -18.36 4.81
CA MET A 164 -5.67 -18.50 6.22
C MET A 164 -6.88 -18.99 7.02
N LYS A 165 -6.67 -19.95 7.93
CA LYS A 165 -7.71 -20.47 8.82
C LYS A 165 -7.18 -20.67 10.23
N ASP A 166 -7.93 -20.25 11.24
CA ASP A 166 -7.53 -20.33 12.66
C ASP A 166 -6.10 -19.80 12.88
N ARG A 167 -5.76 -18.70 12.20
CA ARG A 167 -4.43 -18.04 12.15
C ARG A 167 -3.30 -18.86 11.53
N LYS A 168 -3.59 -19.95 10.83
CA LYS A 168 -2.61 -20.73 10.07
C LYS A 168 -2.68 -20.36 8.59
N ILE A 169 -1.58 -19.88 8.01
CA ILE A 169 -1.51 -19.60 6.57
C ILE A 169 -1.46 -20.95 5.83
N LEU A 170 -2.31 -21.11 4.81
CA LEU A 170 -2.47 -22.38 4.08
C LEU A 170 -1.68 -22.41 2.76
N THR A 171 -1.14 -21.27 2.34
CA THR A 171 -0.57 -21.06 1.01
C THR A 171 0.95 -20.94 0.99
N VAL A 172 1.59 -20.85 2.17
CA VAL A 172 3.02 -20.61 2.34
C VAL A 172 3.54 -21.45 3.51
N ASP A 173 4.75 -21.99 3.37
CA ASP A 173 5.52 -22.54 4.50
C ASP A 173 6.12 -21.38 5.31
N GLU A 174 5.45 -21.02 6.41
CA GLU A 174 5.83 -19.87 7.25
C GLU A 174 7.24 -20.03 7.83
N ASP A 175 7.57 -21.20 8.38
CA ASP A 175 8.88 -21.46 9.00
C ASP A 175 10.00 -21.44 7.95
N GLY A 176 9.75 -22.04 6.78
CA GLY A 176 10.65 -22.00 5.65
C GLY A 176 10.89 -20.58 5.13
N LEU A 177 9.84 -19.77 5.04
CA LEU A 177 9.93 -18.37 4.60
C LEU A 177 10.72 -17.52 5.60
N LEU A 178 10.46 -17.65 6.90
CA LEU A 178 11.20 -16.93 7.94
C LEU A 178 12.69 -17.27 7.93
N SER A 179 13.00 -18.56 7.75
CA SER A 179 14.38 -19.03 7.61
C SER A 179 15.06 -18.42 6.38
N LEU A 180 14.37 -18.43 5.23
CA LEU A 180 14.86 -17.82 3.99
C LEU A 180 15.11 -16.31 4.14
N CYS A 181 14.21 -15.58 4.81
CA CYS A 181 14.38 -14.16 5.09
C CYS A 181 15.66 -13.88 5.90
N GLN A 182 15.93 -14.68 6.94
CA GLN A 182 17.14 -14.55 7.75
C GLN A 182 18.42 -14.87 6.94
N GLU A 183 18.38 -15.90 6.10
CA GLU A 183 19.48 -16.23 5.18
C GLU A 183 19.76 -15.09 4.21
N ARG A 184 18.71 -14.47 3.64
CA ARG A 184 18.85 -13.32 2.75
C ARG A 184 19.43 -12.11 3.47
N LEU A 185 19.03 -11.83 4.70
CA LEU A 185 19.64 -10.78 5.52
C LEU A 185 21.14 -11.03 5.73
N ASN A 186 21.51 -12.25 6.11
CA ASN A 186 22.91 -12.64 6.32
C ASN A 186 23.75 -12.49 5.05
N TYR A 187 23.16 -12.77 3.88
CA TYR A 187 23.80 -12.54 2.58
C TYR A 187 23.98 -11.04 2.29
N LEU A 188 22.94 -10.23 2.47
CA LEU A 188 22.97 -8.79 2.23
C LEU A 188 23.99 -8.08 3.12
N GLN A 189 24.13 -8.51 4.38
CA GLN A 189 25.12 -7.97 5.32
C GLN A 189 26.58 -8.23 4.88
N LYS A 190 26.83 -9.29 4.11
CA LYS A 190 28.19 -9.67 3.66
C LYS A 190 28.58 -9.05 2.32
N LYS A 191 27.62 -8.48 1.58
CA LYS A 191 27.86 -7.91 0.25
C LYS A 191 28.44 -6.48 0.41
N PRO A 192 29.66 -6.18 -0.08
CA PRO A 192 30.16 -4.81 -0.10
C PRO A 192 29.40 -4.01 -1.16
N ILE A 193 28.54 -3.09 -0.73
CA ILE A 193 27.77 -2.21 -1.61
C ILE A 193 28.44 -0.84 -1.64
N GLY A 194 29.45 -0.68 -2.50
CA GLY A 194 30.05 0.63 -2.82
C GLY A 194 30.59 1.42 -1.61
N LYS A 195 30.94 2.71 -1.82
CA LYS A 195 31.64 3.61 -0.87
C LYS A 195 30.84 4.02 0.39
N GLU A 196 29.89 3.23 0.87
CA GLU A 196 29.18 3.54 2.12
C GLU A 196 29.70 2.68 3.26
N GLU A 197 30.26 3.33 4.28
CA GLU A 197 30.90 2.68 5.44
C GLU A 197 29.91 2.00 6.40
N ASN A 198 28.59 2.20 6.24
CA ASN A 198 27.60 1.53 7.10
C ASN A 198 26.19 1.46 6.48
N ILE A 199 25.71 0.25 6.19
CA ILE A 199 24.37 -0.01 5.62
C ILE A 199 23.29 -0.27 6.67
N MET A 200 23.66 -0.37 7.96
CA MET A 200 22.71 -0.70 9.02
C MET A 200 21.51 0.24 9.09
N PRO A 201 21.62 1.56 8.86
CA PRO A 201 20.44 2.43 8.81
C PRO A 201 19.43 2.04 7.73
N LYS A 202 19.89 1.48 6.59
CA LYS A 202 19.00 1.00 5.51
C LYS A 202 18.33 -0.32 5.84
N ILE A 203 19.02 -1.21 6.56
CA ILE A 203 18.50 -2.51 7.02
C ILE A 203 17.53 -2.32 8.21
N LEU A 204 17.79 -1.33 9.06
CA LEU A 204 17.02 -1.04 10.27
C LEU A 204 15.78 -0.16 10.02
N GLY A 205 15.38 0.08 8.77
CA GLY A 205 14.23 0.94 8.47
C GLY A 205 14.44 2.43 8.83
N ILE A 206 15.68 2.86 9.13
CA ILE A 206 15.99 4.27 9.42
C ILE A 206 16.05 5.03 8.09
N CYS A 207 14.87 5.30 7.55
CA CYS A 207 14.69 6.04 6.32
C CYS A 207 14.79 7.55 6.62
N GLY A 208 16.02 8.07 6.57
CA GLY A 208 16.33 9.48 6.84
C GLY A 208 17.79 9.88 6.59
N SER A 209 18.64 8.97 6.11
CA SER A 209 20.02 9.32 5.75
C SER A 209 20.05 10.13 4.44
N PRO A 210 20.94 11.13 4.30
CA PRO A 210 21.02 11.97 3.11
C PRO A 210 21.27 11.13 1.86
N ARG A 211 20.23 10.98 1.02
CA ARG A 211 20.26 10.14 -0.17
C ARG A 211 21.15 10.76 -1.26
N LYS A 212 22.41 10.32 -1.36
CA LYS A 212 23.26 10.55 -2.54
C LYS A 212 23.55 9.21 -3.23
N GLY A 213 22.90 8.94 -4.35
CA GLY A 213 23.42 8.02 -5.38
C GLY A 213 22.88 6.58 -5.47
N VAL A 214 21.91 6.16 -4.65
CA VAL A 214 21.46 4.74 -4.62
C VAL A 214 20.53 4.38 -5.80
N THR A 215 19.79 5.33 -6.33
CA THR A 215 18.66 5.05 -7.23
C THR A 215 19.06 4.72 -8.67
N GLN A 216 20.27 5.06 -9.09
CA GLN A 216 20.75 4.72 -10.43
C GLN A 216 21.33 3.30 -10.49
N PHE A 217 22.11 2.91 -9.48
CA PHE A 217 22.74 1.58 -9.42
C PHE A 217 21.71 0.44 -9.25
N ALA A 218 20.71 0.62 -8.38
CA ALA A 218 19.66 -0.39 -8.17
C ALA A 218 18.79 -0.59 -9.44
N LEU A 219 18.61 0.47 -10.23
CA LEU A 219 17.90 0.42 -11.50
C LEU A 219 18.72 -0.33 -12.56
N GLU A 220 20.02 -0.05 -12.64
CA GLU A 220 20.96 -0.70 -13.57
C GLU A 220 21.13 -2.21 -13.28
N GLU A 221 21.18 -2.63 -12.01
CA GLU A 221 21.20 -4.06 -11.66
C GLU A 221 19.87 -4.75 -11.99
N ALA A 222 18.73 -4.12 -11.68
CA ALA A 222 17.42 -4.69 -12.01
C ALA A 222 17.22 -4.86 -13.53
N LEU A 223 17.73 -3.92 -14.33
CA LEU A 223 17.74 -4.00 -15.80
C LEU A 223 18.69 -5.09 -16.33
N SER A 224 19.86 -5.23 -15.71
CA SER A 224 20.82 -6.29 -16.04
C SER A 224 20.25 -7.69 -15.78
N GLU A 225 19.48 -7.87 -14.71
CA GLU A 225 18.81 -9.15 -14.44
C GLU A 225 17.59 -9.39 -15.34
N ALA A 226 16.80 -8.34 -15.64
CA ALA A 226 15.62 -8.48 -16.50
C ALA A 226 15.97 -8.84 -17.96
N THR A 227 17.09 -8.34 -18.48
CA THR A 227 17.57 -8.62 -19.85
C THR A 227 18.18 -10.02 -20.02
N LYS A 228 18.43 -10.75 -18.93
CA LYS A 228 18.86 -12.16 -18.98
C LYS A 228 17.71 -13.13 -19.25
N ILE A 229 16.47 -12.66 -19.19
CA ILE A 229 15.27 -13.46 -19.48
C ILE A 229 15.04 -13.46 -21.01
N PRO A 230 15.06 -14.63 -21.68
CA PRO A 230 14.94 -14.69 -23.14
C PRO A 230 13.62 -14.08 -23.64
N GLY A 231 13.72 -13.11 -24.57
CA GLY A 231 12.57 -12.46 -25.21
C GLY A 231 12.15 -11.11 -24.59
N ILE A 232 12.87 -10.59 -23.60
CA ILE A 232 12.62 -9.26 -23.03
C ILE A 232 13.61 -8.24 -23.63
N GLU A 233 13.10 -7.27 -24.39
CA GLU A 233 13.81 -6.02 -24.72
C GLU A 233 13.24 -4.89 -23.86
N ALA A 234 14.10 -4.18 -23.12
CA ALA A 234 13.71 -3.08 -22.25
C ALA A 234 14.41 -1.79 -22.70
N GLU A 235 13.63 -0.74 -23.01
CA GLU A 235 14.13 0.62 -23.21
C GLU A 235 13.52 1.58 -22.16
N ILE A 236 14.33 2.53 -21.69
CA ILE A 236 13.95 3.53 -20.70
C ILE A 236 13.59 4.84 -21.41
N TRP A 237 12.42 5.40 -21.09
CA TRP A 237 12.09 6.77 -21.46
C TRP A 237 11.99 7.67 -20.23
N SER A 238 12.68 8.82 -20.30
CA SER A 238 12.69 9.85 -19.25
C SER A 238 12.03 11.13 -19.78
N VAL A 239 10.96 11.57 -19.11
CA VAL A 239 10.32 12.87 -19.39
C VAL A 239 10.90 13.91 -18.44
N ARG A 240 12.10 14.40 -18.79
CA ARG A 240 12.79 15.62 -18.28
C ARG A 240 13.10 15.73 -16.78
N GLY A 241 14.41 15.82 -16.49
CA GLY A 241 15.01 16.84 -15.62
C GLY A 241 14.98 16.60 -14.11
N LYS A 242 16.05 15.99 -13.58
CA LYS A 242 16.50 15.97 -12.17
C LYS A 242 15.39 16.09 -11.12
N ILE A 243 14.85 14.94 -10.72
CA ILE A 243 14.28 14.77 -9.38
C ILE A 243 14.85 13.48 -8.81
N GLY A 244 15.42 13.56 -7.61
CA GLY A 244 15.85 12.39 -6.85
C GLY A 244 14.61 11.65 -6.35
N TYR A 245 14.28 10.52 -6.96
CA TYR A 245 13.21 9.65 -6.50
C TYR A 245 13.75 8.30 -6.07
N CYS A 246 13.18 7.80 -4.96
CA CYS A 246 13.31 6.44 -4.46
C CYS A 246 12.70 5.45 -5.45
N VAL A 247 13.42 4.38 -5.74
CA VAL A 247 12.88 3.23 -6.47
C VAL A 247 12.40 2.25 -5.40
N HIS A 248 11.09 2.02 -5.30
CA HIS A 248 10.55 0.99 -4.42
C HIS A 248 10.75 -0.38 -5.05
N TRP A 249 11.45 -1.25 -4.32
CA TRP A 249 11.87 -2.59 -4.75
C TRP A 249 10.75 -3.58 -4.38
N MET A 250 10.08 -4.15 -5.37
CA MET A 250 9.15 -5.28 -5.20
C MET A 250 9.96 -6.61 -5.24
N PRO A 251 9.88 -7.48 -4.23
CA PRO A 251 10.48 -8.81 -4.32
C PRO A 251 9.61 -9.73 -5.19
N VAL A 252 10.16 -10.17 -6.33
CA VAL A 252 9.56 -11.19 -7.20
C VAL A 252 10.01 -12.58 -6.76
N SER A 253 9.11 -13.32 -6.14
CA SER A 253 8.95 -14.79 -6.15
C SER A 253 8.04 -15.11 -4.96
N VAL A 254 6.72 -15.27 -5.08
CA VAL A 254 5.96 -16.23 -5.90
C VAL A 254 4.56 -15.61 -6.14
N LYS A 255 4.06 -15.60 -7.39
CA LYS A 255 2.67 -15.25 -7.77
C LYS A 255 2.08 -13.93 -7.20
N MET A 256 2.76 -12.80 -7.38
CA MET A 256 2.08 -11.50 -7.50
C MET A 256 3.07 -10.49 -8.07
N LEU A 257 2.84 -10.00 -9.30
CA LEU A 257 3.58 -8.86 -9.82
C LEU A 257 2.63 -7.98 -10.63
N CYS A 258 2.27 -6.85 -10.05
CA CYS A 258 1.65 -5.74 -10.76
C CYS A 258 2.72 -5.00 -11.56
N VAL A 259 2.78 -5.23 -12.87
CA VAL A 259 3.25 -4.25 -13.84
C VAL A 259 2.19 -4.16 -14.94
N LEU A 260 1.69 -2.95 -15.19
CA LEU A 260 0.70 -2.65 -16.22
C LEU A 260 1.23 -3.05 -17.62
N LEU A 261 0.64 -4.10 -18.22
CA LEU A 261 0.76 -4.44 -19.63
C LEU A 261 -0.62 -4.81 -20.20
N LYS A 262 -0.93 -4.20 -21.35
CA LYS A 262 -2.25 -4.07 -21.98
C LYS A 262 -2.41 -5.14 -23.07
N MET A 263 -3.37 -6.07 -22.96
CA MET A 263 -3.77 -6.93 -24.08
C MET A 263 -5.30 -7.15 -24.18
N ILE A 264 -5.91 -6.26 -24.96
CA ILE A 264 -6.97 -6.45 -25.98
C ILE A 264 -7.96 -7.61 -25.77
N TYR A 265 -9.24 -7.26 -25.58
CA TYR A 265 -10.29 -7.91 -26.37
C TYR A 265 -11.23 -6.88 -27.01
N LYS A 266 -11.22 -6.89 -28.34
CA LYS A 266 -12.05 -6.08 -29.24
C LYS A 266 -13.46 -6.67 -29.28
N ASN A 267 -14.43 -5.76 -29.34
CA ASN A 267 -15.84 -5.98 -29.67
C ASN A 267 -16.65 -6.70 -28.60
N TRP A 268 -17.04 -5.94 -27.58
CA TRP A 268 -18.39 -6.14 -27.05
C TRP A 268 -19.05 -4.80 -26.74
N LYS A 269 -19.98 -4.42 -27.62
CA LYS A 269 -20.90 -3.31 -27.38
C LYS A 269 -21.92 -3.78 -26.36
N ARG A 270 -22.05 -3.08 -25.24
CA ARG A 270 -23.27 -3.14 -24.45
C ARG A 270 -23.89 -1.75 -24.33
N LYS A 271 -25.17 -1.75 -24.66
CA LYS A 271 -26.11 -0.66 -24.55
C LYS A 271 -26.46 -0.54 -23.06
N TYR A 272 -26.39 0.71 -22.59
CA TYR A 272 -26.82 1.25 -21.29
C TYR A 272 -25.92 0.88 -20.11
#